data_AF-A0AAW8TA23-F1
#
_entry.id   AF-A0AAW8TA23-F1
#
_cell.length_a   1.000
_cell.length_b   1.000
_cell.length_c   1.000
_cell.angle_alpha   90.00
_cell.angle_beta   90.00
_cell.angle_gamma   90.00
#
_symmetry.space_group_name_H-M   'P 1'
#
loop_
_entity.id
_entity.type
_entity.pdbx_description
1 polymer ?
#
loop_
_entity_poly.entity_id
_entity_poly.type
_entity_poly.pdbx_seq_one_letter_code
_entity_poly.pdbx_strand_id
1 'polypeptide(L)'
;MMKHIENDPNIFSQTKCGICKKKVASRLCDFVVEYRRPVFFRNYEDFTEQELHGTCDFPMCEDCTNSFNEIYDFCPHHEKFLKEIKPTDEMKPAINEHVMKDIFGNGKLL
;
A
#
# COMPACT_ATOMS: atom_id res chain seq x y z
N MET A 1 24.89 15.58 11.76
CA MET A 1 25.06 14.15 11.43
C MET A 1 23.73 13.47 11.72
N MET A 2 22.83 13.38 10.72
CA MET A 2 21.58 12.62 10.87
C MET A 2 21.98 11.16 10.99
N LYS A 3 21.70 10.54 12.15
CA LYS A 3 21.89 9.11 12.31
C LYS A 3 20.99 8.43 11.29
N HIS A 4 21.56 7.56 10.46
CA HIS A 4 20.79 6.57 9.73
C HIS A 4 19.98 5.80 10.79
N ILE A 5 18.66 5.95 10.76
CA ILE A 5 17.76 5.11 11.52
C ILE A 5 17.78 3.78 10.77
N GLU A 6 18.58 2.83 11.23
CA GLU A 6 18.52 1.46 10.74
C GLU A 6 17.09 0.94 10.96
N ASN A 7 16.59 0.09 10.04
CA ASN A 7 15.32 -0.62 10.20
C ASN A 7 15.38 -1.49 11.46
N ASP A 8 14.95 -0.94 12.61
CA ASP A 8 14.87 -1.70 13.86
C ASP A 8 13.81 -2.80 13.68
N PRO A 9 14.21 -4.08 13.73
CA PRO A 9 13.27 -5.20 13.54
C PRO A 9 12.19 -5.25 14.64
N ASN A 10 12.41 -4.53 15.75
CA ASN A 10 11.48 -4.43 16.87
C ASN A 10 10.64 -3.16 16.85
N ILE A 11 10.75 -2.29 15.83
CA ILE A 11 10.00 -1.02 15.81
C ILE A 11 8.49 -1.24 15.92
N PHE A 12 7.98 -2.32 15.33
CA PHE A 12 6.57 -2.70 15.43
C PHE A 12 6.20 -3.35 16.77
N SER A 13 7.16 -3.95 17.48
CA SER A 13 6.90 -4.58 18.80
C SER A 13 6.60 -3.56 19.92
N GLN A 14 7.01 -2.30 19.73
CA GLN A 14 6.82 -1.23 20.71
C GLN A 14 5.87 -0.13 20.24
N THR A 15 5.60 -0.04 18.94
CA THR A 15 4.75 1.01 18.39
C THR A 15 3.32 0.80 18.85
N LYS A 16 2.80 1.76 19.63
CA LYS A 16 1.38 1.76 20.03
C LYS A 16 0.51 2.09 18.82
N CYS A 17 -0.65 1.42 18.73
CA CYS A 17 -1.68 1.72 17.75
C CYS A 17 -1.93 3.23 17.68
N GLY A 18 -1.79 3.78 16.47
CA GLY A 18 -1.93 5.19 16.17
C GLY A 18 -3.32 5.75 16.47
N ILE A 19 -4.34 4.89 16.50
CA ILE A 19 -5.74 5.24 16.75
C ILE A 19 -6.06 5.16 18.25
N CYS A 20 -6.03 3.97 18.84
CA CYS A 20 -6.49 3.78 20.23
C CYS A 20 -5.42 4.05 21.28
N LYS A 21 -4.12 4.03 20.91
CA LYS A 21 -2.95 4.18 21.80
C LYS A 21 -2.87 3.17 22.95
N LYS A 22 -3.73 2.14 22.98
CA LYS A 22 -3.85 1.13 24.05
C LYS A 22 -3.11 -0.16 23.73
N LYS A 23 -3.23 -0.64 22.50
CA LYS A 23 -2.63 -1.90 22.03
C LYS A 23 -1.37 -1.62 21.21
N VAL A 24 -0.50 -2.62 21.09
CA VAL A 24 0.62 -2.61 20.14
C VAL A 24 0.05 -2.69 18.71
N ALA A 25 0.66 -1.96 17.79
CA ALA A 25 0.31 -2.01 16.39
C ALA A 25 0.82 -3.32 15.77
N SER A 26 -0.04 -3.95 14.97
CA SER A 26 0.27 -5.17 14.23
C SER A 26 0.01 -5.03 12.73
N ARG A 27 -0.65 -3.95 12.31
CA ARG A 27 -1.03 -3.63 10.93
C ARG A 27 -0.54 -2.24 10.55
N LEU A 28 -0.40 -2.00 9.25
CA LEU A 28 -0.12 -0.70 8.66
C LEU A 28 -1.25 -0.32 7.69
N CYS A 29 -1.38 0.97 7.38
CA CYS A 29 -2.39 1.44 6.44
C CYS A 29 -1.83 1.43 5.02
N ASP A 30 -2.42 0.62 4.15
CA ASP A 30 -1.98 0.36 2.76
C ASP A 30 -2.49 1.40 1.75
N PHE A 31 -3.13 2.47 2.23
CA PHE A 31 -3.61 3.53 1.36
C PHE A 31 -2.44 4.24 0.66
N VAL A 32 -2.43 4.24 -0.67
CA VAL A 32 -1.42 4.91 -1.48
C VAL A 32 -1.57 6.42 -1.36
N VAL A 33 -0.54 7.10 -0.86
CA VAL A 33 -0.51 8.56 -0.69
C VAL A 33 0.43 9.25 -1.67
N GLU A 34 1.33 8.51 -2.30
CA GLU A 34 2.31 9.03 -3.26
C GLU A 34 2.51 8.03 -4.39
N TYR A 35 2.55 8.52 -5.63
CA TYR A 35 3.08 7.79 -6.77
C TYR A 35 4.44 8.38 -7.14
N ARG A 36 5.48 7.55 -7.17
CA ARG A 36 6.83 7.96 -7.53
C ARG A 36 7.05 7.70 -9.01
N ARG A 37 7.64 8.67 -9.71
CA ARG A 37 8.06 8.46 -11.10
C ARG A 37 9.41 7.76 -11.13
N PRO A 38 9.62 6.80 -12.05
CA PRO A 38 10.93 6.20 -12.24
C PRO A 38 11.96 7.30 -12.56
N VAL A 39 13.04 7.34 -11.78
CA VAL A 39 14.23 8.14 -12.08
C VAL A 39 15.22 7.19 -12.77
N PHE A 40 15.96 7.66 -13.77
CA PHE A 40 16.88 6.84 -14.57
C PHE A 40 17.63 5.78 -13.74
N PHE A 41 17.38 4.51 -14.05
CA PHE A 41 18.01 3.38 -13.37
C PHE A 41 19.27 2.94 -14.09
N ARG A 42 20.24 2.40 -13.34
CA ARG A 42 21.53 1.97 -13.87
C ARG A 42 21.46 0.59 -14.54
N ASN A 43 20.51 -0.26 -14.13
CA ASN A 43 20.31 -1.58 -14.70
C ASN A 43 18.80 -1.97 -14.65
N TYR A 44 18.47 -3.12 -15.26
CA TYR A 44 17.09 -3.62 -15.35
C TYR A 44 16.52 -4.10 -14.01
N GLU A 45 17.37 -4.61 -13.13
CA GLU A 45 16.99 -5.14 -11.81
C GLU A 45 16.51 -4.00 -10.90
N ASP A 46 17.27 -2.89 -10.85
CA ASP A 46 16.89 -1.64 -10.18
C ASP A 46 15.56 -1.07 -10.69
N PHE A 47 15.27 -1.27 -11.98
CA PHE A 47 14.00 -0.86 -12.59
C PHE A 47 12.83 -1.78 -12.17
N THR A 48 13.05 -3.09 -12.04
CA THR A 48 11.99 -4.05 -11.67
C THR A 48 11.68 -4.06 -10.18
N GLU A 49 12.65 -3.75 -9.32
CA GLU A 49 12.48 -3.78 -7.86
C GLU A 49 12.08 -2.43 -7.25
N GLN A 50 11.76 -1.43 -8.08
CA GLN A 50 11.45 -0.09 -7.59
C GLN A 50 10.11 -0.05 -6.83
N GLU A 51 10.10 0.61 -5.67
CA GLU A 51 8.86 1.00 -4.99
C GLU A 51 8.22 2.17 -5.74
N LEU A 52 7.24 1.84 -6.60
CA LEU A 52 6.54 2.81 -7.45
C LEU A 52 5.57 3.73 -6.69
N HIS A 53 5.30 3.43 -5.42
CA HIS A 53 4.33 4.16 -4.62
C HIS A 53 4.71 4.13 -3.14
N GLY A 54 4.28 5.16 -2.42
CA GLY A 54 4.34 5.22 -0.96
C GLY A 54 2.95 5.03 -0.36
N THR A 55 2.88 4.23 0.70
CA THR A 55 1.67 3.98 1.49
C THR A 55 1.62 4.89 2.71
N CYS A 56 0.44 5.02 3.31
CA CYS A 56 0.24 5.83 4.50
C CYS A 56 1.03 5.32 5.71
N ASP A 57 1.25 3.99 5.80
CA ASP A 57 2.02 3.30 6.84
C ASP A 57 1.62 3.66 8.27
N PHE A 58 0.37 4.10 8.46
CA PHE A 58 -0.12 4.48 9.76
C PHE A 58 -0.29 3.23 10.64
N PRO A 59 0.38 3.14 11.80
CA PRO A 59 0.40 1.91 12.59
C PRO A 59 -0.92 1.71 13.33
N MET A 60 -1.47 0.51 13.27
CA MET A 60 -2.77 0.15 13.84
C MET A 60 -2.75 -1.23 14.51
N CYS A 61 -3.56 -1.40 15.54
CA CYS A 61 -3.89 -2.75 16.04
C CYS A 61 -5.07 -3.31 15.24
N GLU A 62 -5.23 -4.64 15.22
CA GLU A 62 -6.28 -5.33 14.46
C GLU A 62 -7.69 -4.75 14.70
N ASP A 63 -8.08 -4.47 15.95
CA ASP A 63 -9.40 -3.88 16.26
C ASP A 63 -9.66 -2.51 15.62
N CYS A 64 -8.60 -1.75 15.32
CA CYS A 64 -8.69 -0.41 14.74
C CYS A 64 -8.45 -0.41 13.23
N THR A 65 -8.16 -1.57 12.66
CA THR A 65 -7.91 -1.76 11.24
C THR A 65 -9.22 -2.06 10.52
N ASN A 66 -9.44 -1.40 9.39
CA ASN A 66 -10.51 -1.78 8.46
C ASN A 66 -9.90 -2.58 7.32
N SER A 67 -10.08 -3.91 7.36
CA SER A 67 -9.58 -4.79 6.31
C SER A 67 -10.53 -4.81 5.11
N PHE A 68 -9.97 -4.71 3.90
CA PHE A 68 -10.69 -4.77 2.64
C PHE A 68 -10.23 -6.00 1.84
N ASN A 69 -11.18 -6.87 1.52
CA ASN A 69 -10.93 -8.16 0.86
C ASN A 69 -9.85 -9.02 1.54
N GLU A 70 -9.61 -8.85 2.84
CA GLU A 70 -8.58 -9.55 3.63
C GLU A 70 -7.13 -9.31 3.15
N ILE A 71 -6.93 -8.44 2.17
CA ILE A 71 -5.62 -8.17 1.54
C ILE A 71 -5.07 -6.83 2.00
N TYR A 72 -5.92 -5.81 2.07
CA TYR A 72 -5.51 -4.44 2.35
C TYR A 72 -6.05 -3.96 3.67
N ASP A 73 -5.21 -3.30 4.45
CA ASP A 73 -5.55 -2.74 5.75
C ASP A 73 -5.63 -1.22 5.68
N PHE A 74 -6.74 -0.63 6.13
CA PHE A 74 -6.97 0.81 6.07
C PHE A 74 -7.21 1.44 7.45
N CYS A 75 -6.67 2.64 7.66
CA CYS A 75 -6.99 3.43 8.82
C CYS A 75 -8.39 4.05 8.72
N PRO A 76 -9.04 4.38 9.85
CA PRO A 76 -10.38 4.96 9.86
C PRO A 76 -10.50 6.27 9.07
N HIS A 77 -9.39 6.98 8.83
CA HIS A 77 -9.38 8.15 7.96
C HIS A 77 -9.49 7.74 6.49
N HIS A 78 -8.62 6.83 6.03
CA HIS A 78 -8.54 6.44 4.62
C HIS A 78 -9.63 5.47 4.16
N GLU A 79 -10.17 4.65 5.06
CA GLU A 79 -11.33 3.79 4.78
C GLU A 79 -12.52 4.60 4.20
N LYS A 80 -12.70 5.83 4.67
CA LYS A 80 -13.80 6.71 4.21
C LYS A 80 -13.72 6.99 2.71
N PHE A 81 -12.52 7.08 2.15
CA PHE A 81 -12.32 7.35 0.74
C PHE A 81 -12.65 6.15 -0.15
N LEU A 82 -12.65 4.91 0.38
CA LEU A 82 -12.96 3.73 -0.43
C LEU A 82 -14.33 3.80 -1.12
N LYS A 83 -15.30 4.49 -0.49
CA LYS A 83 -16.65 4.68 -1.05
C LYS A 83 -16.72 5.83 -2.05
N GLU A 84 -15.76 6.75 -1.99
CA GLU A 84 -15.72 7.99 -2.77
C GLU A 84 -14.82 7.87 -4.00
N ILE A 85 -13.75 7.07 -3.92
CA ILE A 85 -12.85 6.78 -5.02
C ILE A 85 -13.59 5.92 -6.03
N LYS A 86 -14.15 6.59 -7.04
CA LYS A 86 -14.67 5.95 -8.24
C LYS A 86 -13.59 6.02 -9.31
N PRO A 87 -13.32 4.92 -10.03
CA PRO A 87 -12.45 4.97 -11.19
C PRO A 87 -12.96 6.04 -12.16
N THR A 88 -12.08 6.94 -12.58
CA THR A 88 -12.41 7.82 -13.71
C THR A 88 -12.60 6.97 -14.97
N ASP A 89 -13.28 7.50 -15.97
CA ASP A 89 -13.46 6.78 -17.24
C ASP A 89 -12.13 6.40 -17.90
N GLU A 90 -11.08 7.19 -17.65
CA GLU A 90 -9.71 6.95 -18.12
C GLU A 90 -9.01 5.81 -17.37
N MET A 91 -9.36 5.58 -16.09
CA MET A 91 -8.78 4.51 -15.27
C MET A 91 -9.43 3.14 -15.53
N LYS A 92 -10.70 3.12 -15.95
CA LYS A 92 -11.46 1.87 -16.18
C LYS A 92 -10.77 0.90 -17.15
N PRO A 93 -10.21 1.32 -18.30
CA PRO A 93 -9.50 0.41 -19.21
C PRO A 93 -8.29 -0.26 -18.55
N ALA A 94 -7.47 0.50 -17.80
CA ALA A 94 -6.29 -0.02 -17.13
C ALA A 94 -6.65 -1.01 -16.00
N ILE A 95 -7.70 -0.72 -15.24
CA ILE A 95 -8.24 -1.63 -14.22
C ILE A 95 -8.74 -2.93 -14.88
N ASN A 96 -9.52 -2.82 -15.96
CA ASN A 96 -10.00 -3.99 -16.69
C ASN A 96 -8.85 -4.83 -17.24
N GLU A 97 -7.82 -4.19 -17.81
CA GLU A 97 -6.65 -4.91 -18.31
C GLU A 97 -5.90 -5.66 -17.20
N HIS A 98 -5.70 -5.03 -16.03
CA HIS A 98 -5.05 -5.66 -14.89
C HIS A 98 -5.88 -6.83 -14.33
N VAL A 99 -7.18 -6.62 -14.11
CA VAL A 99 -8.11 -7.68 -13.65
C VAL A 99 -8.17 -8.83 -14.66
N MET A 100 -8.21 -8.54 -15.96
CA MET A 100 -8.19 -9.58 -17.00
C MET A 100 -6.86 -10.34 -17.04
N LYS A 101 -5.72 -9.67 -16.83
CA LYS A 101 -4.40 -10.31 -16.72
C LYS A 101 -4.31 -11.22 -15.49
N ASP A 102 -4.88 -10.82 -14.36
CA ASP A 102 -4.88 -11.62 -13.13
C ASP A 102 -5.84 -12.82 -13.21
N ILE A 103 -7.01 -12.65 -13.86
CA ILE A 103 -8.00 -13.72 -14.04
C ILE A 103 -7.57 -14.70 -15.13
N PHE A 104 -7.00 -14.22 -16.25
CA PHE A 104 -6.70 -15.04 -17.43
C PHE A 104 -5.21 -15.31 -17.65
N GLY A 105 -4.34 -14.92 -16.70
CA GLY A 105 -2.92 -15.28 -16.61
C GLY A 105 -2.18 -15.44 -17.93
N ASN A 106 -1.53 -14.38 -18.43
CA ASN A 106 -0.70 -14.43 -19.65
C ASN A 106 -1.34 -15.18 -20.84
N GLY A 107 -2.66 -15.08 -21.01
CA GLY A 107 -3.37 -15.63 -22.15
C GLY A 107 -3.17 -14.75 -23.38
N LYS A 108 -2.34 -15.23 -24.32
CA LYS A 108 -2.26 -14.77 -25.72
C LYS A 108 -3.66 -14.40 -26.23
N LEU A 109 -3.85 -13.14 -26.60
CA LEU A 109 -5.00 -12.70 -27.41
C LEU A 109 -4.89 -13.42 -28.77
N LEU A 110 -5.86 -14.30 -29.06
CA LEU A 110 -6.16 -14.78 -30.41
C LEU A 110 -6.90 -13.67 -31.18
#